data_AF-A0A1D2M7R4-F1
#
_entry.id   AF-A0A1D2M7R4-F1
#
_cell.length_a   1.000
_cell.length_b   1.000
_cell.length_c   1.000
_cell.angle_alpha   90.00
_cell.angle_beta   90.00
_cell.angle_gamma   90.00
#
_symmetry.space_group_name_H-M   'P 1'
#
loop_
_entity.id
_entity.type
_entity.pdbx_description
1 polymer ?
#
loop_
_entity_poly.entity_id
_entity_poly.type
_entity_poly.pdbx_seq_one_letter_code
_entity_poly.pdbx_strand_id
1 'polypeptide(L)'
;MVKDKQALWKVAVEEHNKYRRRHGVPDLKGDDEKIHSVAQRYAEYLASNDRFQHSSGTGYGENLAGAQGNDEVAAIRSAVKMWYDEISSYNYGYPGFSMATGHFTAVIWKSTTHLGIGVAYNSRKRWWVVVGNYNPPGNMQGSFPQNVPRLLPADEIKRIEKERQVAEEKNEGRKELEEESTPNTTQDEEVEVLKKSSGDKKVETVKARKLPNELWQLAVDEHNKYRRRHGAPKLKGDDEKIHKAAQNHASYLSQFNGLVHANNGYAESLAAVQAKMRRMH
;
A
#
# COMPACT_ATOMS: atom_id res chain seq x y z
N MET A 1 -15.59 -9.52 15.39
CA MET A 1 -14.15 -9.26 15.31
C MET A 1 -13.46 -10.56 15.01
N VAL A 2 -13.05 -10.75 13.76
CA VAL A 2 -12.25 -11.90 13.34
C VAL A 2 -10.96 -11.92 14.16
N LYS A 3 -10.69 -13.05 14.84
CA LYS A 3 -9.51 -13.22 15.71
C LYS A 3 -8.19 -13.29 14.94
N ASP A 4 -8.22 -13.38 13.61
CA ASP A 4 -7.05 -13.49 12.75
C ASP A 4 -7.03 -12.41 11.65
N LYS A 5 -6.16 -11.40 11.84
CA LYS A 5 -5.92 -10.32 10.87
C LYS A 5 -5.33 -10.86 9.56
N GLN A 6 -4.53 -11.93 9.62
CA GLN A 6 -3.88 -12.48 8.43
C GLN A 6 -4.88 -13.16 7.50
N ALA A 7 -5.95 -13.74 8.04
CA ALA A 7 -7.05 -14.27 7.23
C ALA A 7 -7.73 -13.18 6.39
N LEU A 8 -7.99 -12.00 6.98
CA LEU A 8 -8.57 -10.86 6.26
C LEU A 8 -7.63 -10.33 5.16
N TRP A 9 -6.32 -10.30 5.43
CA TRP A 9 -5.33 -9.87 4.45
C TRP A 9 -5.28 -10.80 3.24
N LYS A 10 -5.31 -12.12 3.48
CA LYS A 10 -5.38 -13.13 2.42
C LYS A 10 -6.64 -12.97 1.57
N VAL A 11 -7.81 -12.74 2.19
CA VAL A 11 -9.06 -12.47 1.47
C VAL A 11 -8.92 -11.25 0.55
N ALA A 12 -8.39 -10.14 1.07
CA ALA A 12 -8.25 -8.92 0.28
C ALA A 12 -7.28 -9.11 -0.90
N VAL A 13 -6.14 -9.76 -0.66
CA VAL A 13 -5.14 -10.06 -1.71
C VAL A 13 -5.73 -10.96 -2.78
N GLU A 14 -6.41 -12.05 -2.39
CA GLU A 14 -6.98 -12.99 -3.35
C GLU A 14 -8.09 -12.34 -4.20
N GLU A 15 -8.96 -11.54 -3.58
CA GLU A 15 -10.02 -10.86 -4.32
C GLU A 15 -9.47 -9.83 -5.32
N HIS A 16 -8.36 -9.14 -4.99
CA HIS A 16 -7.66 -8.30 -5.97
C HIS A 16 -7.03 -9.14 -7.07
N ASN A 17 -6.36 -10.23 -6.71
CA ASN A 17 -5.62 -11.07 -7.66
C ASN A 17 -6.54 -11.78 -8.65
N LYS A 18 -7.74 -12.16 -8.23
CA LYS A 18 -8.81 -12.61 -9.14
C LYS A 18 -9.03 -11.65 -10.30
N TYR A 19 -9.15 -10.35 -10.03
CA TYR A 19 -9.33 -9.36 -11.08
C TYR A 19 -8.05 -9.10 -11.86
N ARG A 20 -6.91 -8.98 -11.19
CA ARG A 20 -5.60 -8.74 -11.83
C ARG A 20 -5.25 -9.80 -12.87
N ARG A 21 -5.54 -11.06 -12.57
CA ARG A 21 -5.31 -12.17 -13.51
C ARG A 21 -6.13 -12.06 -14.79
N ARG A 22 -7.35 -11.48 -14.74
CA ARG A 22 -8.15 -11.21 -15.94
C ARG A 22 -7.52 -10.21 -16.90
N HIS A 23 -6.56 -9.42 -16.40
CA HIS A 23 -5.81 -8.42 -17.15
C HIS A 23 -4.36 -8.87 -17.45
N GLY A 24 -3.99 -10.10 -17.07
CA GLY A 24 -2.63 -10.62 -17.25
C GLY A 24 -1.56 -9.85 -16.49
N VAL A 25 -1.91 -9.12 -15.42
CA VAL A 25 -0.93 -8.43 -14.57
C VAL A 25 -0.53 -9.32 -13.38
N PRO A 26 0.70 -9.19 -12.84
CA PRO A 26 1.18 -10.05 -11.76
C PRO A 26 0.32 -9.96 -10.49
N ASP A 27 0.21 -11.06 -9.75
CA ASP A 27 -0.46 -11.11 -8.45
C ASP A 27 0.24 -10.19 -7.42
N LEU A 28 -0.56 -9.50 -6.61
CA LEU A 28 -0.11 -8.72 -5.45
C LEU A 28 0.26 -9.65 -4.30
N LYS A 29 1.18 -9.16 -3.46
CA LYS A 29 1.52 -9.74 -2.16
C LYS A 29 0.87 -8.93 -1.03
N GLY A 30 0.54 -9.57 0.07
CA GLY A 30 0.08 -8.93 1.31
C GLY A 30 0.86 -9.44 2.52
N ASP A 31 2.15 -9.67 2.33
CA ASP A 31 3.09 -10.13 3.36
C ASP A 31 3.76 -8.98 4.13
N ASP A 32 3.53 -7.72 3.73
CA ASP A 32 4.02 -6.53 4.43
C ASP A 32 2.96 -5.98 5.42
N GLU A 33 3.09 -6.40 6.68
CA GLU A 33 2.24 -5.96 7.80
C GLU A 33 2.21 -4.43 7.98
N LYS A 34 3.25 -3.69 7.58
CA LYS A 34 3.27 -2.23 7.77
C LYS A 34 2.23 -1.55 6.90
N ILE A 35 2.05 -2.01 5.66
CA ILE A 35 1.06 -1.44 4.74
C ILE A 35 -0.35 -1.70 5.28
N HIS A 36 -0.62 -2.92 5.75
CA HIS A 36 -1.87 -3.26 6.43
C HIS A 36 -2.14 -2.40 7.67
N SER A 37 -1.11 -2.17 8.49
CA SER A 37 -1.22 -1.37 9.71
C SER A 37 -1.49 0.11 9.43
N VAL A 38 -1.02 0.65 8.32
CA VAL A 38 -1.36 2.02 7.88
C VAL A 38 -2.81 2.08 7.41
N ALA A 39 -3.22 1.16 6.54
CA ALA A 39 -4.58 1.10 6.03
C ALA A 39 -5.61 0.89 7.16
N GLN A 40 -5.35 -0.01 8.10
CA GLN A 40 -6.23 -0.31 9.23
C GLN A 40 -6.44 0.88 10.16
N ARG A 41 -5.35 1.56 10.56
CA ARG A 41 -5.45 2.78 11.38
C ARG A 41 -6.28 3.86 10.68
N TYR A 42 -6.14 3.98 9.36
CA TYR A 42 -6.91 4.96 8.61
C TYR A 42 -8.38 4.59 8.46
N ALA A 43 -8.71 3.32 8.26
CA ALA A 43 -10.09 2.83 8.26
C ALA A 43 -10.79 3.14 9.61
N GLU A 44 -10.12 2.86 10.72
CA GLU A 44 -10.61 3.18 12.08
C GLU A 44 -10.80 4.68 12.29
N TYR A 45 -9.86 5.50 11.81
CA TYR A 45 -9.96 6.96 11.86
C TYR A 45 -11.19 7.46 11.09
N LEU A 46 -11.37 7.04 9.84
CA LEU A 46 -12.50 7.42 9.00
C LEU A 46 -13.84 6.99 9.63
N ALA A 47 -13.91 5.76 10.12
CA ALA A 47 -15.11 5.21 10.74
C ALA A 47 -15.50 5.95 12.03
N SER A 48 -14.52 6.28 12.88
CA SER A 48 -14.75 6.95 14.17
C SER A 48 -15.10 8.43 14.02
N ASN A 49 -14.61 9.08 12.96
CA ASN A 49 -14.78 10.52 12.73
C ASN A 49 -15.88 10.85 11.71
N ASP A 50 -16.55 9.84 11.16
CA ASP A 50 -17.56 10.00 10.10
C ASP A 50 -17.04 10.78 8.88
N ARG A 51 -15.81 10.47 8.46
CA ARG A 51 -15.15 11.11 7.32
C ARG A 51 -14.99 10.10 6.18
N PHE A 52 -14.90 10.63 4.96
CA PHE A 52 -14.60 9.84 3.77
C PHE A 52 -13.72 10.66 2.83
N GLN A 53 -12.42 10.63 3.10
CA GLN A 53 -11.40 11.41 2.38
C GLN A 53 -10.09 10.64 2.38
N HIS A 54 -9.22 10.95 1.42
CA HIS A 54 -7.91 10.30 1.33
C HIS A 54 -6.96 10.68 2.46
N SER A 55 -6.09 9.73 2.82
CA SER A 55 -4.97 9.96 3.72
C SER A 55 -3.90 10.84 3.07
N SER A 56 -3.03 11.43 3.89
CA SER A 56 -1.94 12.28 3.42
C SER A 56 -0.59 11.76 3.91
N GLY A 57 0.42 11.77 3.04
CA GLY A 57 1.82 11.55 3.45
C GLY A 57 2.21 10.10 3.76
N THR A 58 1.40 9.11 3.37
CA THR A 58 1.72 7.68 3.56
C THR A 58 2.73 7.15 2.54
N GLY A 59 2.77 7.76 1.35
CA GLY A 59 3.58 7.29 0.22
C GLY A 59 2.96 6.11 -0.55
N TYR A 60 1.82 5.59 -0.11
CA TYR A 60 1.07 4.53 -0.79
C TYR A 60 0.00 5.11 -1.72
N GLY A 61 -0.35 4.37 -2.77
CA GLY A 61 -1.60 4.62 -3.49
C GLY A 61 -2.78 4.23 -2.60
N GLU A 62 -3.96 4.80 -2.80
CA GLU A 62 -5.09 4.56 -1.89
C GLU A 62 -6.43 4.44 -2.61
N ASN A 63 -7.20 3.42 -2.22
CA ASN A 63 -8.62 3.32 -2.52
C ASN A 63 -9.43 3.33 -1.21
N LEU A 64 -10.60 3.96 -1.24
CA LEU A 64 -11.54 4.01 -0.12
C LEU A 64 -12.89 3.46 -0.57
N ALA A 65 -13.57 2.69 0.28
CA ALA A 65 -14.94 2.27 0.04
C ALA A 65 -15.77 2.37 1.32
N GLY A 66 -17.00 2.85 1.15
CA GLY A 66 -18.08 2.56 2.09
C GLY A 66 -18.81 1.32 1.59
N ALA A 67 -18.65 0.20 2.28
CA ALA A 67 -19.12 -1.10 1.84
C ALA A 67 -20.23 -1.65 2.74
N GLN A 68 -21.14 -2.41 2.13
CA GLN A 68 -22.13 -3.21 2.84
C GLN A 68 -21.58 -4.63 3.04
N GLY A 69 -22.01 -5.28 4.11
CA GLY A 69 -21.57 -6.64 4.43
C GLY A 69 -21.98 -7.03 5.85
N ASN A 70 -22.30 -8.30 6.03
CA ASN A 70 -22.66 -8.84 7.36
C ASN A 70 -21.42 -8.99 8.26
N ASP A 71 -20.23 -9.03 7.68
CA ASP A 71 -18.94 -9.16 8.36
C ASP A 71 -17.81 -8.45 7.59
N GLU A 72 -16.61 -8.43 8.17
CA GLU A 72 -15.39 -7.85 7.59
C GLU A 72 -15.05 -8.45 6.22
N VAL A 73 -15.26 -9.75 6.02
CA VAL A 73 -14.92 -10.49 4.79
C VAL A 73 -15.83 -10.07 3.64
N ALA A 74 -17.14 -10.04 3.89
CA ALA A 74 -18.15 -9.60 2.93
C ALA A 74 -17.93 -8.12 2.55
N ALA A 75 -17.59 -7.28 3.53
CA ALA A 75 -17.28 -5.87 3.29
C ALA A 75 -16.06 -5.69 2.39
N ILE A 76 -14.97 -6.43 2.64
CA ILE A 76 -13.76 -6.40 1.78
C ILE A 76 -14.11 -6.83 0.36
N ARG A 77 -14.81 -7.96 0.18
CA ARG A 77 -15.21 -8.43 -1.16
C ARG A 77 -16.08 -7.41 -1.89
N SER A 78 -17.04 -6.81 -1.18
CA SER A 78 -17.90 -5.76 -1.73
C SER A 78 -17.09 -4.53 -2.16
N ALA A 79 -16.12 -4.09 -1.36
CA ALA A 79 -15.27 -2.95 -1.67
C ALA A 79 -14.41 -3.19 -2.92
N VAL A 80 -13.71 -4.34 -2.97
CA VAL A 80 -12.84 -4.68 -4.12
C VAL A 80 -13.66 -4.81 -5.40
N LYS A 81 -14.84 -5.43 -5.34
CA LYS A 81 -15.75 -5.49 -6.49
C LYS A 81 -16.18 -4.10 -6.95
N MET A 82 -16.59 -3.23 -6.03
CA MET A 82 -17.01 -1.87 -6.35
C MET A 82 -15.89 -1.08 -7.04
N TRP A 83 -14.65 -1.17 -6.51
CA TRP A 83 -13.49 -0.55 -7.15
C TRP A 83 -13.22 -1.11 -8.54
N TYR A 84 -13.36 -2.43 -8.74
CA TYR A 84 -13.13 -3.05 -10.04
C TYR A 84 -14.21 -2.73 -11.08
N ASP A 85 -15.49 -2.67 -10.68
CA ASP A 85 -16.63 -2.44 -11.58
C ASP A 85 -16.55 -1.10 -12.35
N GLU A 86 -15.74 -0.15 -11.88
CA GLU A 86 -15.38 1.09 -12.59
C GLU A 86 -14.71 0.84 -13.96
N ILE A 87 -14.22 -0.38 -14.23
CA ILE A 87 -13.75 -0.81 -15.56
C ILE A 87 -14.75 -0.46 -16.67
N SER A 88 -16.05 -0.54 -16.36
CA SER A 88 -17.15 -0.22 -17.29
C SER A 88 -17.09 1.21 -17.83
N SER A 89 -16.45 2.13 -17.09
CA SER A 89 -16.29 3.55 -17.44
C SER A 89 -14.90 3.88 -18.00
N TYR A 90 -13.96 2.94 -18.02
CA TYR A 90 -12.58 3.22 -18.42
C TYR A 90 -12.40 3.24 -19.94
N ASN A 91 -11.99 4.40 -20.47
CA ASN A 91 -11.71 4.57 -21.88
C ASN A 91 -10.25 4.23 -22.22
N TYR A 92 -10.02 3.01 -22.69
CA TYR A 92 -8.70 2.56 -23.15
C TYR A 92 -8.16 3.30 -24.38
N GLY A 93 -9.01 3.99 -25.16
CA GLY A 93 -8.58 4.85 -26.28
C GLY A 93 -8.04 6.20 -25.81
N TYR A 94 -8.38 6.62 -24.59
CA TYR A 94 -7.88 7.83 -23.96
C TYR A 94 -7.43 7.51 -22.52
N PRO A 95 -6.32 6.75 -22.37
CA PRO A 95 -5.90 6.23 -21.08
C PRO A 95 -5.42 7.36 -20.16
N GLY A 96 -5.89 7.37 -18.92
CA GLY A 96 -5.55 8.41 -17.95
C GLY A 96 -6.36 8.31 -16.67
N PHE A 97 -6.07 9.22 -15.75
CA PHE A 97 -6.82 9.33 -14.51
C PHE A 97 -8.21 9.92 -14.77
N SER A 98 -9.22 9.37 -14.10
CA SER A 98 -10.51 10.01 -13.92
C SER A 98 -11.05 9.69 -12.53
N MET A 99 -11.89 10.58 -11.99
CA MET A 99 -12.55 10.32 -10.71
C MET A 99 -13.50 9.11 -10.74
N ALA A 100 -13.94 8.69 -11.93
CA ALA A 100 -14.85 7.57 -12.11
C ALA A 100 -14.13 6.21 -12.30
N THR A 101 -12.81 6.22 -12.47
CA THR A 101 -12.04 5.02 -12.83
C THR A 101 -10.76 4.83 -12.02
N GLY A 102 -10.47 5.77 -11.12
CA GLY A 102 -9.23 5.79 -10.35
C GLY A 102 -9.08 4.59 -9.44
N HIS A 103 -10.19 4.04 -8.92
CA HIS A 103 -10.11 2.86 -8.07
C HIS A 103 -9.82 1.61 -8.90
N PHE A 104 -10.48 1.44 -10.04
CA PHE A 104 -10.21 0.34 -10.97
C PHE A 104 -8.74 0.33 -11.41
N THR A 105 -8.22 1.48 -11.83
CA THR A 105 -6.84 1.55 -12.31
C THR A 105 -5.82 1.26 -11.21
N ALA A 106 -6.11 1.59 -9.94
CA ALA A 106 -5.28 1.21 -8.81
C ALA A 106 -5.30 -0.31 -8.55
N VAL A 107 -6.47 -0.97 -8.61
CA VAL A 107 -6.61 -2.43 -8.41
C VAL A 107 -5.73 -3.21 -9.38
N ILE A 108 -5.74 -2.84 -10.65
CA ILE A 108 -5.03 -3.57 -11.72
C ILE A 108 -3.69 -2.96 -12.11
N TRP A 109 -3.18 -1.99 -11.36
CA TRP A 109 -1.94 -1.30 -11.71
C TRP A 109 -0.77 -2.30 -11.78
N LYS A 110 -0.21 -2.50 -12.98
CA LYS A 110 0.76 -3.56 -13.26
C LYS A 110 2.00 -3.50 -12.38
N SER A 111 2.55 -2.30 -12.17
CA SER A 111 3.80 -2.12 -11.40
C SER A 111 3.61 -2.16 -9.89
N THR A 112 2.37 -2.11 -9.39
CA THR A 112 2.09 -2.30 -7.96
C THR A 112 2.31 -3.76 -7.60
N THR A 113 3.02 -3.99 -6.49
CA THR A 113 3.43 -5.34 -6.08
C THR A 113 2.90 -5.76 -4.72
N HIS A 114 2.57 -4.80 -3.85
CA HIS A 114 2.06 -5.08 -2.51
C HIS A 114 0.75 -4.33 -2.24
N LEU A 115 -0.12 -4.98 -1.47
CA LEU A 115 -1.39 -4.48 -0.98
C LEU A 115 -1.38 -4.49 0.55
N GLY A 116 -1.87 -3.41 1.15
CA GLY A 116 -2.39 -3.40 2.52
C GLY A 116 -3.89 -3.15 2.50
N ILE A 117 -4.62 -3.77 3.41
CA ILE A 117 -6.06 -3.60 3.61
C ILE A 117 -6.35 -3.22 5.06
N GLY A 118 -7.27 -2.29 5.24
CA GLY A 118 -7.88 -1.93 6.52
C GLY A 118 -9.40 -1.97 6.43
N VAL A 119 -10.06 -2.41 7.49
CA VAL A 119 -11.52 -2.47 7.58
C VAL A 119 -11.99 -2.06 8.97
N ALA A 120 -12.99 -1.17 9.05
CA ALA A 120 -13.58 -0.73 10.31
C ALA A 120 -15.07 -0.45 10.14
N TYR A 121 -15.88 -0.78 11.13
CA TYR A 121 -17.32 -0.54 11.08
C TYR A 121 -17.65 0.86 11.61
N ASN A 122 -18.35 1.66 10.81
CA ASN A 122 -18.92 2.93 11.26
C ASN A 122 -20.35 2.69 11.74
N SER A 123 -20.52 2.66 13.07
CA SER A 123 -21.79 2.38 13.74
C SER A 123 -22.86 3.45 13.51
N ARG A 124 -22.46 4.70 13.25
CA ARG A 124 -23.39 5.82 13.02
C ARG A 124 -24.07 5.72 11.65
N LYS A 125 -23.30 5.37 10.63
CA LYS A 125 -23.77 5.24 9.24
C LYS A 125 -24.19 3.81 8.87
N ARG A 126 -23.89 2.83 9.74
CA ARG A 126 -24.23 1.41 9.58
C ARG A 126 -23.65 0.81 8.29
N TRP A 127 -22.35 1.04 8.09
CA TRP A 127 -21.58 0.55 6.94
C TRP A 127 -20.13 0.30 7.35
N TRP A 128 -19.42 -0.46 6.53
CA TRP A 128 -17.99 -0.69 6.70
C TRP A 128 -17.20 0.35 5.93
N VAL A 129 -16.14 0.87 6.53
CA VAL A 129 -15.10 1.63 5.85
C VAL A 129 -13.96 0.67 5.52
N VAL A 130 -13.64 0.56 4.23
CA VAL A 130 -12.54 -0.27 3.72
C VAL A 130 -11.50 0.63 3.05
N VAL A 131 -10.23 0.44 3.40
CA VAL A 131 -9.08 1.19 2.88
C VAL A 131 -8.11 0.23 2.24
N GLY A 132 -7.80 0.42 0.97
CA GLY A 132 -6.73 -0.28 0.26
C GLY A 132 -5.51 0.62 0.10
N ASN A 133 -4.32 0.16 0.48
CA ASN A 133 -3.05 0.85 0.26
C ASN A 133 -2.16 0.05 -0.69
N TYR A 134 -1.61 0.71 -1.71
CA TYR A 134 -0.91 0.09 -2.82
C TYR A 134 0.56 0.54 -2.87
N ASN A 135 1.49 -0.41 -2.99
CA ASN A 135 2.92 -0.12 -3.07
C ASN A 135 3.62 -0.88 -4.21
N PRO A 136 4.38 -0.21 -5.10
CA PRO A 136 4.40 1.23 -5.34
C PRO A 136 3.01 1.83 -5.68
N PRO A 137 2.81 3.14 -5.50
CA PRO A 137 1.55 3.80 -5.84
C PRO A 137 1.21 3.69 -7.33
N GLY A 138 -0.08 3.53 -7.62
CA GLY A 138 -0.63 3.55 -8.97
C GLY A 138 -1.04 4.95 -9.43
N ASN A 139 -1.79 5.01 -10.53
CA ASN A 139 -2.41 6.23 -11.06
C ASN A 139 -1.42 7.37 -11.39
N MET A 140 -0.18 7.01 -11.72
CA MET A 140 0.84 7.97 -12.12
C MET A 140 0.56 8.49 -13.53
N GLN A 141 0.40 9.80 -13.67
CA GLN A 141 0.14 10.44 -14.96
C GLN A 141 1.22 10.06 -15.98
N GLY A 142 0.79 9.75 -17.21
CA GLY A 142 1.67 9.30 -18.29
C GLY A 142 2.11 7.83 -18.24
N SER A 143 1.72 7.09 -17.19
CA SER A 143 2.08 5.66 -17.02
C SER A 143 0.89 4.70 -17.20
N PHE A 144 -0.30 5.21 -17.51
CA PHE A 144 -1.52 4.40 -17.67
C PHE A 144 -1.41 3.34 -18.78
N PRO A 145 -0.91 3.64 -20.00
CA PRO A 145 -0.84 2.64 -21.07
C PRO A 145 -0.03 1.38 -20.72
N GLN A 146 1.01 1.52 -19.90
CA GLN A 146 1.88 0.41 -19.50
C GLN A 146 1.35 -0.35 -18.27
N ASN A 147 0.46 0.26 -17.49
CA ASN A 147 0.01 -0.27 -16.21
C ASN A 147 -1.44 -0.70 -16.16
N VAL A 148 -2.26 -0.34 -17.15
CA VAL A 148 -3.70 -0.63 -17.19
C VAL A 148 -4.04 -1.40 -18.47
N PRO A 149 -3.62 -2.68 -18.60
CA PRO A 149 -3.92 -3.48 -19.78
C PRO A 149 -5.41 -3.80 -19.89
N ARG A 150 -5.84 -4.10 -21.13
CA ARG A 150 -7.20 -4.60 -21.40
C ARG A 150 -7.39 -5.98 -20.79
N LEU A 151 -8.65 -6.40 -20.71
CA LEU A 151 -8.99 -7.79 -20.41
C LEU A 151 -8.30 -8.74 -21.41
N LEU A 152 -7.86 -9.88 -20.91
CA LEU A 152 -7.49 -11.02 -21.73
C LEU A 152 -8.73 -11.54 -22.49
N PRO A 153 -8.53 -12.30 -23.59
CA PRO A 153 -9.60 -13.03 -24.25
C PRO A 153 -10.43 -13.87 -23.27
N ALA A 154 -11.74 -13.97 -23.52
CA ALA A 154 -12.67 -14.60 -22.59
C ALA A 154 -12.39 -16.10 -22.34
N ASP A 155 -11.88 -16.80 -23.34
CA ASP A 155 -11.43 -18.19 -23.26
C ASP A 155 -10.18 -18.33 -22.38
N GLU A 156 -9.23 -17.39 -22.48
CA GLU A 156 -8.05 -17.34 -21.62
C GLU A 156 -8.44 -17.06 -20.15
N ILE A 157 -9.35 -16.12 -19.92
CA ILE A 157 -9.88 -15.84 -18.57
C ILE A 157 -10.51 -17.09 -17.97
N LYS A 158 -11.41 -17.76 -18.72
CA LYS A 158 -12.07 -18.99 -18.27
C LYS A 158 -11.07 -20.09 -17.93
N ARG A 159 -10.00 -20.22 -18.74
CA ARG A 159 -8.93 -21.17 -18.48
C ARG A 159 -8.21 -20.87 -17.17
N ILE A 160 -7.80 -19.61 -16.94
CA ILE A 160 -7.11 -19.19 -15.72
C ILE A 160 -7.98 -19.43 -14.47
N GLU A 161 -9.27 -19.09 -14.55
CA GLU A 161 -10.22 -19.30 -13.45
C GLU A 161 -10.39 -20.80 -13.13
N LYS A 162 -10.49 -21.65 -14.16
CA LYS A 162 -10.58 -23.11 -13.99
C LYS A 162 -9.30 -23.70 -13.39
N GLU A 163 -8.13 -23.28 -13.86
CA GLU A 163 -6.84 -23.75 -13.32
C GLU A 163 -6.66 -23.37 -11.85
N ARG A 164 -7.17 -22.19 -11.43
CA ARG A 164 -7.17 -21.76 -10.03
C ARG A 164 -8.09 -22.60 -9.16
N GLN A 165 -9.33 -22.84 -9.59
CA GLN A 165 -10.26 -23.67 -8.84
C GLN A 165 -9.70 -25.07 -8.57
N VAL A 166 -9.08 -25.70 -9.58
CA VAL A 166 -8.41 -27.00 -9.43
C VAL A 166 -7.23 -26.94 -8.46
N ALA A 167 -6.47 -25.84 -8.43
CA ALA A 167 -5.35 -25.68 -7.52
C ALA A 167 -5.80 -25.46 -6.06
N GLU A 168 -6.92 -24.77 -5.85
CA GLU A 168 -7.52 -24.55 -4.53
C GLU A 168 -8.06 -25.86 -3.95
N GLU A 169 -8.83 -26.63 -4.73
CA GLU A 169 -9.37 -27.95 -4.33
C GLU A 169 -8.25 -28.92 -3.92
N LYS A 170 -7.12 -28.92 -4.65
CA LYS A 170 -5.94 -29.74 -4.30
C LYS A 170 -5.25 -29.30 -3.01
N ASN A 171 -5.20 -28.00 -2.73
CA ASN A 171 -4.59 -27.48 -1.50
C ASN A 171 -5.48 -27.74 -0.28
N GLU A 172 -6.79 -27.71 -0.45
CA GLU A 172 -7.76 -28.02 0.62
C GLU A 172 -7.66 -29.50 1.01
N GLY A 173 -7.70 -30.42 0.04
CA GLY A 173 -7.53 -31.85 0.29
C GLY A 173 -6.15 -32.22 0.88
N ARG A 174 -5.10 -31.42 0.63
CA ARG A 174 -3.79 -31.62 1.26
C ARG A 174 -3.79 -31.21 2.74
N LYS A 175 -4.49 -30.13 3.10
CA LYS A 175 -4.61 -29.68 4.49
C LYS A 175 -5.41 -30.66 5.34
N GLU A 176 -6.48 -31.23 4.79
CA GLU A 176 -7.28 -32.27 5.46
C GLU A 176 -6.44 -33.51 5.79
N LEU A 177 -5.58 -33.96 4.86
CA LEU A 177 -4.66 -35.08 5.08
C LEU A 177 -3.54 -34.76 6.09
N GLU A 178 -3.09 -33.50 6.18
CA GLU A 178 -2.08 -33.08 7.15
C GLU A 178 -2.68 -32.95 8.57
N GLU A 179 -3.92 -32.49 8.72
CA GLU A 179 -4.65 -32.43 10.01
C GLU A 179 -5.02 -33.83 10.55
N GLU A 180 -5.32 -34.82 9.70
CA GLU A 180 -5.54 -36.21 10.14
C GLU A 180 -4.27 -36.91 10.65
N SER A 181 -3.07 -36.38 10.33
CA SER A 181 -1.78 -37.02 10.61
C SER A 181 -1.09 -36.55 11.90
N THR A 182 -1.63 -35.56 12.62
CA THR A 182 -1.01 -35.06 13.86
C THR A 182 -1.38 -35.92 15.09
N PRO A 183 -0.41 -36.46 15.85
CA PRO A 183 -0.70 -37.17 17.09
C PRO A 183 -1.14 -36.19 18.18
N ASN A 184 -2.25 -36.52 18.84
CA ASN A 184 -2.83 -35.78 19.96
C ASN A 184 -1.91 -35.92 21.20
N THR A 185 -1.18 -34.86 21.54
CA THR A 185 -0.47 -34.76 22.82
C THR A 185 -0.99 -33.55 23.58
N THR A 186 -1.92 -33.80 24.49
CA THR A 186 -2.25 -32.94 25.63
C THR A 186 -1.04 -32.78 26.53
N GLN A 187 -0.63 -31.54 26.79
CA GLN A 187 0.02 -31.15 28.04
C GLN A 187 -0.33 -29.69 28.35
N ASP A 188 -1.01 -29.52 29.47
CA ASP A 188 -1.34 -28.27 30.12
C ASP A 188 -0.06 -27.63 30.68
N GLU A 189 0.24 -26.37 30.32
CA GLU A 189 1.05 -25.49 31.15
C GLU A 189 0.45 -24.07 31.14
N GLU A 190 -0.17 -23.73 32.27
CA GLU A 190 -0.49 -22.35 32.67
C GLU A 190 0.80 -21.54 32.83
N VAL A 191 0.90 -20.40 32.14
CA VAL A 191 1.91 -19.38 32.45
C VAL A 191 1.22 -18.05 32.72
N GLU A 192 1.24 -17.69 33.99
CA GLU A 192 0.81 -16.44 34.59
C GLU A 192 1.70 -15.27 34.12
N VAL A 193 1.11 -14.18 33.58
CA VAL A 193 1.86 -12.96 33.22
C VAL A 193 1.34 -11.73 33.95
N LEU A 194 2.24 -11.18 34.76
CA LEU A 194 2.13 -10.03 35.64
C LEU A 194 1.83 -8.70 34.92
N LYS A 195 0.97 -7.89 35.55
CA LYS A 195 0.75 -6.45 35.27
C LYS A 195 1.88 -5.58 35.86
N LYS A 196 2.26 -4.50 35.15
CA LYS A 196 2.68 -3.14 35.63
C LYS A 196 3.21 -2.32 34.42
N SER A 197 2.62 -1.19 33.99
CA SER A 197 2.50 0.19 34.52
C SER A 197 3.46 1.20 33.84
N SER A 198 2.86 2.21 33.21
CA SER A 198 3.22 3.63 33.01
C SER A 198 4.69 4.12 33.09
N GLY A 199 5.08 4.99 32.14
CA GLY A 199 6.26 5.87 32.25
C GLY A 199 6.54 6.72 31.01
N ASP A 200 6.29 8.04 31.12
CA ASP A 200 6.58 9.10 30.16
C ASP A 200 8.07 9.17 29.70
N LYS A 201 8.32 9.50 28.43
CA LYS A 201 9.64 9.98 27.97
C LYS A 201 9.53 11.20 27.03
N LYS A 202 10.13 12.30 27.49
CA LYS A 202 10.43 13.54 26.75
C LYS A 202 11.27 13.26 25.50
N VAL A 203 10.94 13.92 24.39
CA VAL A 203 11.70 13.89 23.12
C VAL A 203 12.63 15.11 23.06
N GLU A 204 13.94 14.88 22.88
CA GLU A 204 14.93 15.92 22.57
C GLU A 204 15.01 16.18 21.06
N THR A 205 15.02 17.46 20.67
CA THR A 205 15.10 17.94 19.28
C THR A 205 16.54 17.96 18.76
N VAL A 206 16.82 17.29 17.64
CA VAL A 206 18.12 17.28 16.94
C VAL A 206 18.05 18.20 15.71
N LYS A 207 18.91 19.22 15.60
CA LYS A 207 19.01 20.09 14.41
C LYS A 207 19.82 19.41 13.29
N ALA A 208 19.29 19.36 12.07
CA ALA A 208 20.00 18.84 10.90
C ALA A 208 21.27 19.64 10.56
N ARG A 209 22.37 18.92 10.28
CA ARG A 209 23.66 19.48 9.84
C ARG A 209 23.62 19.81 8.34
N LYS A 210 24.19 20.95 7.94
CA LYS A 210 24.27 21.39 6.53
C LYS A 210 25.13 20.42 5.72
N LEU A 211 24.62 19.90 4.61
CA LEU A 211 25.34 18.91 3.78
C LEU A 211 26.44 19.59 2.93
N PRO A 212 27.63 18.97 2.76
CA PRO A 212 28.67 19.46 1.85
C PRO A 212 28.21 19.45 0.39
N ASN A 213 28.65 20.46 -0.38
CA ASN A 213 28.27 20.64 -1.80
C ASN A 213 28.56 19.42 -2.69
N GLU A 214 29.53 18.59 -2.32
CA GLU A 214 29.95 17.39 -3.06
C GLU A 214 28.88 16.29 -3.10
N LEU A 215 27.99 16.22 -2.11
CA LEU A 215 26.96 15.17 -2.04
C LEU A 215 25.81 15.41 -3.04
N TRP A 216 25.51 16.67 -3.38
CA TRP A 216 24.47 16.99 -4.36
C TRP A 216 24.87 16.57 -5.77
N GLN A 217 26.15 16.75 -6.12
CA GLN A 217 26.67 16.34 -7.42
C GLN A 217 26.54 14.82 -7.61
N LEU A 218 26.79 14.04 -6.55
CA LEU A 218 26.61 12.58 -6.57
C LEU A 218 25.14 12.19 -6.83
N ALA A 219 24.18 12.86 -6.18
CA ALA A 219 22.75 12.59 -6.39
C ALA A 219 22.31 12.90 -7.83
N VAL A 220 22.81 13.99 -8.41
CA VAL A 220 22.57 14.39 -9.81
C VAL A 220 23.19 13.38 -10.77
N ASP A 221 24.42 12.95 -10.51
CA ASP A 221 25.13 11.99 -11.35
C ASP A 221 24.45 10.61 -11.33
N GLU A 222 23.98 10.16 -10.17
CA GLU A 222 23.24 8.91 -10.04
C GLU A 222 21.92 8.95 -10.81
N HIS A 223 21.13 10.02 -10.65
CA HIS A 223 19.90 10.22 -11.44
C HIS A 223 20.19 10.23 -12.95
N ASN A 224 21.29 10.86 -13.36
CA ASN A 224 21.68 10.91 -14.77
C ASN A 224 22.07 9.56 -15.35
N LYS A 225 22.53 8.59 -14.54
CA LYS A 225 22.72 7.19 -14.99
C LYS A 225 21.38 6.54 -15.37
N TYR A 226 20.35 6.70 -14.54
CA TYR A 226 19.01 6.18 -14.84
C TYR A 226 18.40 6.88 -16.05
N ARG A 227 18.51 8.21 -16.13
CA ARG A 227 17.98 8.99 -17.26
C ARG A 227 18.59 8.57 -18.60
N ARG A 228 19.90 8.27 -18.62
CA ARG A 228 20.59 7.74 -19.82
C ARG A 228 19.99 6.41 -20.28
N ARG A 229 19.70 5.49 -19.36
CA ARG A 229 19.10 4.18 -19.67
C ARG A 229 17.68 4.29 -20.25
N HIS A 230 17.01 5.41 -19.99
CA HIS A 230 15.63 5.66 -20.42
C HIS A 230 15.51 6.78 -21.47
N GLY A 231 16.63 7.17 -22.11
CA GLY A 231 16.62 8.18 -23.18
C GLY A 231 16.21 9.59 -22.73
N ALA A 232 16.21 9.88 -21.43
CA ALA A 232 15.78 11.17 -20.89
C ALA A 232 16.95 12.19 -20.88
N PRO A 233 16.68 13.49 -21.13
CA PRO A 233 17.72 14.54 -21.10
C PRO A 233 18.43 14.64 -19.76
N LYS A 234 19.74 14.92 -19.74
CA LYS A 234 20.53 15.04 -18.51
C LYS A 234 20.00 16.18 -17.62
N LEU A 235 19.86 15.93 -16.32
CA LEU A 235 19.63 16.97 -15.33
C LEU A 235 20.90 17.80 -15.13
N LYS A 236 20.74 19.11 -15.02
CA LYS A 236 21.79 20.03 -14.58
C LYS A 236 21.64 20.26 -13.08
N GLY A 237 22.74 20.10 -12.34
CA GLY A 237 22.78 20.13 -10.89
C GLY A 237 23.20 21.49 -10.31
N ASP A 238 23.13 22.55 -11.10
CA ASP A 238 23.74 23.85 -10.84
C ASP A 238 22.77 24.92 -10.30
N ASP A 239 21.49 24.60 -10.12
CA ASP A 239 20.52 25.55 -9.55
C ASP A 239 20.60 25.61 -8.02
N GLU A 240 21.40 26.57 -7.53
CA GLU A 240 21.59 26.84 -6.10
C GLU A 240 20.29 27.11 -5.34
N LYS A 241 19.24 27.66 -6.01
CA LYS A 241 17.95 27.95 -5.35
C LYS A 241 17.22 26.67 -4.99
N ILE A 242 17.25 25.67 -5.89
CA ILE A 242 16.62 24.36 -5.65
C ILE A 242 17.31 23.63 -4.50
N HIS A 243 18.65 23.65 -4.48
CA HIS A 243 19.43 23.03 -3.40
C HIS A 243 19.17 23.69 -2.04
N LYS A 244 19.13 25.03 -2.01
CA LYS A 244 18.84 25.78 -0.79
C LYS A 244 17.41 25.53 -0.31
N ALA A 245 16.44 25.42 -1.21
CA ALA A 245 15.06 25.07 -0.87
C ALA A 245 14.97 23.66 -0.27
N ALA A 246 15.62 22.66 -0.88
CA ALA A 246 15.66 21.29 -0.38
C ALA A 246 16.35 21.20 1.00
N GLN A 247 17.46 21.92 1.20
CA GLN A 247 18.20 21.92 2.47
C GLN A 247 17.40 22.59 3.60
N ASN A 248 16.79 23.75 3.32
CA ASN A 248 15.94 24.44 4.29
C ASN A 248 14.76 23.56 4.71
N HIS A 249 14.17 22.87 3.74
CA HIS A 249 13.05 21.99 3.99
C HIS A 249 13.47 20.73 4.76
N ALA A 250 14.60 20.11 4.44
CA ALA A 250 15.16 19.02 5.24
C ALA A 250 15.45 19.43 6.70
N SER A 251 15.93 20.66 6.91
CA SER A 251 16.14 21.22 8.26
C SER A 251 14.82 21.47 9.00
N TYR A 252 13.76 21.90 8.31
CA TYR A 252 12.41 21.96 8.86
C TYR A 252 11.91 20.57 9.25
N LEU A 253 12.00 19.59 8.35
CA LEU A 253 11.57 18.21 8.60
C LEU A 253 12.32 17.55 9.75
N SER A 254 13.59 17.91 10.01
CA SER A 254 14.30 17.39 11.20
C SER A 254 13.70 17.79 12.55
N GLN A 255 12.84 18.81 12.57
CA GLN A 255 12.12 19.28 13.76
C GLN A 255 10.75 18.61 13.92
N PHE A 256 10.31 17.83 12.94
CA PHE A 256 9.01 17.15 12.92
C PHE A 256 9.22 15.63 12.82
N ASN A 257 8.40 14.84 13.54
CA ASN A 257 8.49 13.38 13.49
C ASN A 257 7.74 12.82 12.27
N GLY A 258 8.06 13.33 11.07
CA GLY A 258 7.39 12.96 9.81
C GLY A 258 7.96 13.71 8.59
N LEU A 259 7.78 13.11 7.40
CA LEU A 259 8.13 13.73 6.12
C LEU A 259 6.88 14.42 5.54
N VAL A 260 7.01 15.70 5.20
CA VAL A 260 5.95 16.53 4.61
C VAL A 260 6.57 17.25 3.42
N HIS A 261 5.83 17.43 2.31
CA HIS A 261 6.32 18.19 1.16
C HIS A 261 6.20 19.71 1.39
N ALA A 262 7.13 20.51 0.86
CA ALA A 262 7.21 21.95 1.15
C ALA A 262 6.16 22.77 0.41
N ASN A 263 5.53 22.20 -0.63
CA ASN A 263 4.60 22.90 -1.52
C ASN A 263 5.15 24.25 -2.02
N ASN A 264 6.45 24.31 -2.31
CA ASN A 264 7.16 25.52 -2.73
C ASN A 264 7.27 25.66 -4.27
N GLY A 265 6.48 24.89 -5.03
CA GLY A 265 6.48 24.90 -6.49
C GLY A 265 7.54 24.01 -7.14
N TYR A 266 8.37 23.31 -6.36
CA TYR A 266 9.28 22.28 -6.86
C TYR A 266 8.70 20.88 -6.62
N ALA A 267 8.90 19.97 -7.58
CA ALA A 267 8.63 18.55 -7.37
C ALA A 267 9.67 17.97 -6.40
N GLU A 268 9.23 17.28 -5.35
CA GLU A 268 10.08 16.80 -4.27
C GLU A 268 9.95 15.28 -4.10
N SER A 269 11.07 14.62 -3.81
CA SER A 269 11.13 13.23 -3.34
C SER A 269 11.84 13.23 -1.99
N LEU A 270 11.16 12.78 -0.94
CA LEU A 270 11.67 12.79 0.44
C LEU A 270 12.01 11.37 0.89
N ALA A 271 13.13 11.23 1.58
CA ALA A 271 13.53 9.98 2.20
C ALA A 271 14.12 10.25 3.59
N ALA A 272 13.75 9.42 4.57
CA ALA A 272 14.34 9.42 5.91
C ALA A 272 14.81 8.00 6.24
N VAL A 273 16.02 7.89 6.78
CA VAL A 273 16.59 6.63 7.23
C VAL A 273 16.87 6.75 8.72
N GLN A 274 16.28 5.85 9.52
CA GLN A 274 16.48 5.83 10.96
C GLN A 274 17.83 5.19 11.27
N ALA A 275 18.84 6.00 11.61
CA ALA A 275 20.14 5.47 12.01
C ALA A 275 20.01 4.75 13.37
N LYS A 276 20.17 3.42 13.39
CA LYS A 276 20.41 2.68 14.64
C LYS A 276 21.76 3.14 15.20
N MET A 277 21.74 4.00 16.23
CA MET A 277 22.94 4.25 17.02
C MET A 277 23.32 2.94 17.72
N ARG A 278 24.42 2.32 17.30
CA ARG A 278 25.11 1.29 18.10
C ARG A 278 25.57 1.97 19.38
N ARG A 279 24.99 1.59 20.52
CA ARG A 279 25.61 1.87 21.82
C ARG A 279 26.93 1.10 21.85
N MET A 280 28.04 1.83 21.81
CA MET A 280 29.32 1.28 22.26
C MET A 280 29.21 1.12 23.78
N HIS A 281 29.42 -0.11 24.25
CA HIS A 281 29.71 -0.39 25.65
C HIS A 281 31.22 -0.31 25.85
#